data_AF-A0A1Q4P6K1-F1
#
_entry.id   AF-A0A1Q4P6K1-F1
#
_cell.length_a   1.000
_cell.length_b   1.000
_cell.length_c   1.000
_cell.angle_alpha   90.00
_cell.angle_beta   90.00
_cell.angle_gamma   90.00
#
_symmetry.space_group_name_H-M   'P 1'
#
loop_
_entity.id
_entity.type
_entity.pdbx_description
1 polymer ?
#
loop_
_entity_poly.entity_id
_entity_poly.type
_entity_poly.pdbx_seq_one_letter_code
_entity_poly.pdbx_strand_id
1 'polypeptide(L)'
;MKIKGGSGILCSSNISGIHFSGDGDNNGVLIVADQCGLSIERCIFSNCHIGIRMINESSKGFSEFNVLDKCTFSASCSTGISYERDKGNESFHGTGLSECIFQQQTKDDNSPHVLIGKNCLVYNAPMSIHVFRGLSSSPIIQHDGLPRSNFYGIITVEKHPKNTIDLVSGGVLYIVGSVVCLSENLATTKTVFCSRFQANSDGSVNYIRNPASLSGTFEQTDSVDVIKFNSGESAFIDVSIMSPAGIERKLVFAAVDRDGNGMISDTALSPMKSKLAHDSIISFNKSMLSITRPSSDGRQWIVDISFVASRLQYSMK
;
A
#
# COMPACT_ATOMS: atom_id res chain seq x y z
N MET A 1 10.87 -26.54 -10.50
CA MET A 1 10.60 -27.47 -9.37
C MET A 1 9.19 -27.22 -8.85
N LYS A 2 8.44 -28.24 -8.41
CA LYS A 2 7.12 -28.07 -7.80
C LYS A 2 7.07 -28.72 -6.42
N ILE A 3 6.56 -27.97 -5.44
CA ILE A 3 6.23 -28.43 -4.10
C ILE A 3 4.73 -28.39 -3.99
N LYS A 4 4.13 -29.50 -3.57
CA LYS A 4 2.69 -29.59 -3.37
C LYS A 4 2.40 -30.04 -1.94
N GLY A 5 1.58 -29.25 -1.27
CA GLY A 5 1.11 -29.54 0.08
C GLY A 5 -0.19 -30.32 0.12
N GLY A 6 -0.55 -30.72 1.34
CA GLY A 6 -1.93 -31.02 1.70
C GLY A 6 -2.55 -29.77 2.31
N SER A 7 -3.47 -29.14 1.58
CA SER A 7 -4.22 -27.98 2.04
C SER A 7 -4.79 -28.20 3.45
N GLY A 8 -4.57 -27.22 4.34
CA GLY A 8 -5.02 -27.27 5.74
C GLY A 8 -4.09 -27.99 6.72
N ILE A 9 -2.94 -28.48 6.28
CA ILE A 9 -1.88 -29.01 7.14
C ILE A 9 -0.71 -28.04 7.12
N LEU A 10 -0.38 -27.45 8.28
CA LEU A 10 0.84 -26.64 8.44
C LEU A 10 2.06 -27.56 8.39
N CYS A 11 2.68 -27.67 7.23
CA CYS A 11 3.77 -28.59 6.95
C CYS A 11 5.11 -28.15 7.57
N SER A 12 5.20 -26.94 8.15
CA SER A 12 6.38 -26.33 8.79
C SER A 12 7.70 -26.67 8.09
N SER A 13 7.67 -26.63 6.75
CA SER A 13 8.77 -27.09 5.89
C SER A 13 9.71 -25.93 5.61
N ASN A 14 11.00 -26.21 5.40
CA ASN A 14 12.00 -25.18 5.11
C ASN A 14 12.83 -25.54 3.87
N ILE A 15 13.08 -24.55 3.02
CA ILE A 15 14.01 -24.61 1.89
C ILE A 15 14.95 -23.43 2.03
N SER A 16 16.26 -23.67 2.06
CA SER A 16 17.20 -22.58 2.30
C SER A 16 18.49 -22.66 1.51
N GLY A 17 19.03 -21.49 1.11
CA GLY A 17 20.37 -21.37 0.53
C GLY A 17 20.51 -21.94 -0.89
N ILE A 18 19.39 -22.07 -1.62
CA ILE A 18 19.36 -22.59 -2.99
C ILE A 18 19.31 -21.45 -4.00
N HIS A 19 20.12 -21.54 -5.05
CA HIS A 19 20.00 -20.70 -6.24
C HIS A 19 19.15 -21.42 -7.29
N PHE A 20 17.93 -20.92 -7.51
CA PHE A 20 17.04 -21.37 -8.57
C PHE A 20 17.29 -20.53 -9.83
N SER A 21 17.74 -21.18 -10.90
CA SER A 21 17.95 -20.55 -12.21
C SER A 21 17.16 -21.27 -13.29
N GLY A 22 16.44 -20.51 -14.10
CA GLY A 22 15.64 -21.01 -15.23
C GLY A 22 16.34 -20.86 -16.59
N ASP A 23 15.54 -20.87 -17.66
CA ASP A 23 15.89 -20.63 -19.06
C ASP A 23 15.56 -19.20 -19.56
N GLY A 24 14.87 -18.39 -18.76
CA GLY A 24 14.44 -17.03 -19.08
C GLY A 24 12.93 -16.88 -19.25
N ASP A 25 12.23 -17.91 -19.73
CA ASP A 25 10.80 -17.85 -20.07
C ASP A 25 9.92 -18.67 -19.09
N ASN A 26 10.53 -19.29 -18.08
CA ASN A 26 9.78 -20.13 -17.13
C ASN A 26 8.73 -19.34 -16.34
N ASN A 27 7.50 -19.86 -16.35
CA ASN A 27 6.39 -19.41 -15.51
C ASN A 27 6.45 -20.06 -14.10
N GLY A 28 7.49 -19.73 -13.34
CA GLY A 28 7.76 -20.27 -12.01
C GLY A 28 8.90 -21.28 -12.02
N VAL A 29 10.13 -20.84 -11.76
CA VAL A 29 11.25 -21.77 -11.54
C VAL A 29 11.01 -22.62 -10.28
N LEU A 30 10.30 -22.06 -9.30
CA LEU A 30 9.71 -22.76 -8.17
C LEU A 30 8.19 -22.56 -8.12
N ILE A 31 7.44 -23.67 -8.14
CA ILE A 31 5.99 -23.68 -8.01
C ILE A 31 5.64 -24.22 -6.62
N VAL A 32 4.84 -23.48 -5.86
CA VAL A 32 4.32 -23.87 -4.55
C VAL A 32 2.81 -23.99 -4.67
N ALA A 33 2.30 -25.22 -4.57
CA ALA A 33 0.90 -25.53 -4.81
C ALA A 33 0.19 -26.05 -3.56
N ASP A 34 -0.96 -25.46 -3.20
CA ASP A 34 -1.83 -25.91 -2.10
C ASP A 34 -1.07 -26.16 -0.77
N GLN A 35 -0.08 -25.32 -0.47
CA GLN A 35 0.89 -25.56 0.61
C GLN A 35 0.59 -24.68 1.80
N CYS A 36 0.80 -25.19 3.01
CA CYS A 36 0.74 -24.36 4.21
C CYS A 36 2.03 -24.47 5.04
N GLY A 37 2.54 -23.35 5.54
CA GLY A 37 3.69 -23.30 6.45
C GLY A 37 5.05 -23.61 5.80
N LEU A 38 5.30 -23.17 4.56
CA LEU A 38 6.61 -23.28 3.91
C LEU A 38 7.46 -22.02 4.14
N SER A 39 8.63 -22.17 4.75
CA SER A 39 9.69 -21.14 4.77
C SER A 39 10.63 -21.34 3.59
N ILE A 40 10.92 -20.28 2.83
CA ILE A 40 11.91 -20.26 1.76
C ILE A 40 12.94 -19.20 2.11
N GLU A 41 14.13 -19.60 2.56
CA GLU A 41 15.09 -18.70 3.20
C GLU A 41 16.37 -18.50 2.40
N ARG A 42 16.81 -17.25 2.22
CA ARG A 42 18.14 -16.93 1.63
C ARG A 42 18.37 -17.60 0.26
N CYS A 43 17.30 -17.82 -0.49
CA CYS A 43 17.34 -18.34 -1.84
C CYS A 43 17.53 -17.21 -2.87
N ILE A 44 18.13 -17.56 -4.02
CA ILE A 44 18.31 -16.63 -5.15
C ILE A 44 17.48 -17.13 -6.33
N PHE A 45 16.79 -16.23 -7.02
CA PHE A 45 16.02 -16.51 -8.22
C PHE A 45 16.55 -15.70 -9.39
N SER A 46 16.92 -16.37 -10.49
CA SER A 46 17.47 -15.72 -11.68
C SER A 46 17.06 -16.42 -12.98
N ASN A 47 17.29 -15.74 -14.11
CA ASN A 47 17.05 -16.24 -15.46
C ASN A 47 15.67 -16.90 -15.61
N CYS A 48 14.62 -16.20 -15.20
CA CYS A 48 13.25 -16.70 -15.25
C CYS A 48 12.26 -15.54 -15.43
N HIS A 49 11.14 -15.82 -16.07
CA HIS A 49 10.06 -14.85 -16.17
C HIS A 49 9.37 -14.71 -14.80
N ILE A 50 9.05 -15.83 -14.14
CA ILE A 50 8.52 -15.86 -12.78
C ILE A 50 9.45 -16.69 -11.88
N GLY A 51 9.93 -16.08 -10.79
CA GLY A 51 10.74 -16.74 -9.78
C GLY A 51 9.93 -17.80 -9.03
N ILE A 52 8.91 -17.35 -8.28
CA ILE A 52 8.02 -18.20 -7.51
C ILE A 52 6.59 -18.02 -7.96
N ARG A 53 5.92 -19.15 -8.19
CA ARG A 53 4.50 -19.23 -8.49
C ARG A 53 3.76 -19.90 -7.34
N MET A 54 3.02 -19.12 -6.56
CA MET A 54 2.10 -19.60 -5.52
C MET A 54 0.76 -19.91 -6.17
N ILE A 55 0.30 -21.16 -6.13
CA ILE A 55 -0.93 -21.58 -6.79
C ILE A 55 -1.86 -22.40 -5.90
N ASN A 56 -3.13 -22.01 -5.85
CA ASN A 56 -4.20 -22.84 -5.30
C ASN A 56 -4.78 -23.69 -6.44
N GLU A 57 -4.19 -24.88 -6.62
CA GLU A 57 -4.38 -25.74 -7.79
C GLU A 57 -5.54 -26.72 -7.62
N SER A 58 -5.65 -27.35 -6.45
CA SER A 58 -6.58 -28.46 -6.24
C SER A 58 -7.96 -27.96 -5.80
N SER A 59 -9.02 -28.74 -6.05
CA SER A 59 -10.35 -28.41 -5.53
C SER A 59 -10.30 -28.25 -4.01
N LYS A 60 -10.82 -27.13 -3.50
CA LYS A 60 -10.74 -26.70 -2.08
C LYS A 60 -9.31 -26.45 -1.56
N GLY A 61 -8.29 -26.54 -2.42
CA GLY A 61 -6.90 -26.24 -2.10
C GLY A 61 -6.70 -24.78 -1.78
N PHE A 62 -5.80 -24.50 -0.85
CA PHE A 62 -5.44 -23.16 -0.41
C PHE A 62 -4.02 -23.10 0.10
N SER A 63 -3.48 -21.88 0.17
CA SER A 63 -2.13 -21.62 0.63
C SER A 63 -2.13 -20.71 1.85
N GLU A 64 -1.41 -21.10 2.90
CA GLU A 64 -1.29 -20.26 4.10
C GLU A 64 0.13 -20.26 4.67
N PHE A 65 0.57 -19.13 5.21
CA PHE A 65 1.83 -19.02 5.95
C PHE A 65 3.06 -19.51 5.16
N ASN A 66 3.06 -19.35 3.83
CA ASN A 66 4.26 -19.60 3.03
C ASN A 66 5.04 -18.30 2.90
N VAL A 67 6.20 -18.22 3.55
CA VAL A 67 6.97 -16.98 3.64
C VAL A 67 8.32 -17.18 2.96
N LEU A 68 8.64 -16.27 2.05
CA LEU A 68 10.00 -16.11 1.56
C LEU A 68 10.72 -15.16 2.50
N ASP A 69 11.84 -15.58 3.07
CA ASP A 69 12.64 -14.77 3.98
C ASP A 69 14.03 -14.53 3.41
N LYS A 70 14.45 -13.27 3.31
CA LYS A 70 15.81 -12.88 2.87
C LYS A 70 16.21 -13.43 1.50
N CYS A 71 15.23 -13.72 0.65
CA CYS A 71 15.46 -14.12 -0.74
C CYS A 71 15.86 -12.94 -1.63
N THR A 72 16.63 -13.23 -2.67
CA THR A 72 17.03 -12.26 -3.69
C THR A 72 16.48 -12.65 -5.06
N PHE A 73 15.79 -11.72 -5.71
CA PHE A 73 15.38 -11.82 -7.11
C PHE A 73 16.33 -10.97 -7.94
N SER A 74 17.10 -11.60 -8.83
CA SER A 74 18.14 -10.92 -9.60
C SER A 74 17.57 -10.09 -10.76
N ALA A 75 18.43 -9.34 -11.44
CA ALA A 75 18.07 -8.54 -12.62
C ALA A 75 17.52 -9.36 -13.80
N SER A 76 17.76 -10.68 -13.84
CA SER A 76 17.26 -11.60 -14.86
C SER A 76 16.02 -12.39 -14.41
N CYS A 77 15.44 -12.02 -13.28
CA CYS A 77 14.10 -12.46 -12.87
C CYS A 77 13.13 -11.33 -13.19
N SER A 78 12.09 -11.54 -14.01
CA SER A 78 11.14 -10.47 -14.36
C SER A 78 10.15 -10.20 -13.22
N THR A 79 9.42 -11.24 -12.81
CA THR A 79 8.46 -11.22 -11.69
C THR A 79 9.00 -12.14 -10.59
N GLY A 80 9.21 -11.64 -9.37
CA GLY A 80 9.74 -12.51 -8.32
C GLY A 80 8.70 -13.45 -7.76
N ILE A 81 7.48 -12.97 -7.49
CA ILE A 81 6.38 -13.79 -6.98
C ILE A 81 5.07 -13.51 -7.71
N SER A 82 4.34 -14.58 -8.02
CA SER A 82 2.97 -14.54 -8.51
C SER A 82 2.04 -15.34 -7.59
N TYR A 83 0.82 -14.85 -7.42
CA TYR A 83 -0.29 -15.55 -6.76
C TYR A 83 -1.33 -15.91 -7.81
N GLU A 84 -1.69 -17.19 -7.89
CA GLU A 84 -2.60 -17.70 -8.91
C GLU A 84 -3.65 -18.64 -8.31
N ARG A 85 -4.89 -18.48 -8.77
CA ARG A 85 -5.96 -19.41 -8.46
C ARG A 85 -6.31 -20.22 -9.71
N ASP A 86 -6.30 -21.54 -9.56
CA ASP A 86 -6.91 -22.46 -10.52
C ASP A 86 -8.19 -23.04 -9.91
N LYS A 87 -8.21 -24.32 -9.49
CA LYS A 87 -9.43 -24.96 -8.94
C LYS A 87 -9.59 -24.79 -7.43
N GLY A 88 -8.59 -24.21 -6.77
CA GLY A 88 -8.62 -23.93 -5.33
C GLY A 88 -9.50 -22.75 -4.96
N ASN A 89 -9.47 -22.42 -3.67
CA ASN A 89 -10.09 -21.20 -3.19
C ASN A 89 -9.18 -19.99 -3.43
N GLU A 90 -9.70 -18.79 -3.14
CA GLU A 90 -8.98 -17.53 -3.30
C GLU A 90 -7.87 -17.28 -2.26
N SER A 91 -7.77 -18.08 -1.19
CA SER A 91 -7.03 -17.72 0.02
C SER A 91 -5.52 -17.89 -0.12
N PHE A 92 -4.78 -16.80 0.09
CA PHE A 92 -3.33 -16.73 0.30
C PHE A 92 -3.05 -16.01 1.62
N HIS A 93 -3.41 -16.65 2.72
CA HIS A 93 -3.28 -16.09 4.06
C HIS A 93 -1.83 -16.13 4.52
N GLY A 94 -1.25 -15.06 5.08
CA GLY A 94 0.10 -15.16 5.65
C GLY A 94 1.21 -15.49 4.63
N THR A 95 0.89 -15.47 3.33
CA THR A 95 1.79 -15.93 2.27
C THR A 95 2.40 -14.71 1.60
N GLY A 96 3.71 -14.53 1.71
CA GLY A 96 4.34 -13.25 1.36
C GLY A 96 5.87 -13.23 1.46
N LEU A 97 6.41 -12.02 1.58
CA LEU A 97 7.82 -11.69 1.49
C LEU A 97 8.31 -11.01 2.79
N SER A 98 9.39 -11.51 3.36
CA SER A 98 10.06 -10.99 4.55
C SER A 98 11.51 -10.69 4.22
N GLU A 99 11.93 -9.43 4.41
CA GLU A 99 13.30 -8.96 4.15
C GLU A 99 13.86 -9.35 2.76
N CYS A 100 13.00 -9.49 1.75
CA CYS A 100 13.44 -9.89 0.41
C CYS A 100 14.00 -8.71 -0.38
N ILE A 101 14.86 -9.01 -1.35
CA ILE A 101 15.49 -8.02 -2.21
C ILE A 101 15.12 -8.30 -3.66
N PHE A 102 14.63 -7.27 -4.33
CA PHE A 102 14.47 -7.22 -5.78
C PHE A 102 15.59 -6.37 -6.35
N GLN A 103 16.59 -7.01 -6.96
CA GLN A 103 17.67 -6.36 -7.68
C GLN A 103 17.31 -6.23 -9.17
N GLN A 104 16.12 -5.71 -9.45
CA GLN A 104 15.46 -5.94 -10.73
C GLN A 104 15.64 -4.78 -11.75
N GLN A 105 15.97 -5.21 -12.97
CA GLN A 105 15.81 -4.56 -14.27
C GLN A 105 16.69 -3.36 -14.66
N THR A 106 17.53 -3.61 -15.66
CA THR A 106 18.12 -2.61 -16.57
C THR A 106 17.25 -2.34 -17.80
N LYS A 107 16.26 -3.20 -18.10
CA LYS A 107 15.38 -3.13 -19.28
C LYS A 107 13.91 -3.28 -18.84
N ASP A 108 13.03 -2.42 -19.36
CA ASP A 108 11.59 -2.49 -19.09
C ASP A 108 10.95 -3.61 -19.91
N ASP A 109 10.34 -4.59 -19.24
CA ASP A 109 9.65 -5.72 -19.86
C ASP A 109 8.15 -5.76 -19.52
N ASN A 110 7.60 -4.66 -18.97
CA ASN A 110 6.20 -4.54 -18.56
C ASN A 110 5.77 -5.55 -17.46
N SER A 111 6.71 -6.15 -16.73
CA SER A 111 6.42 -7.13 -15.67
C SER A 111 6.50 -6.52 -14.26
N PRO A 112 5.51 -6.79 -13.38
CA PRO A 112 5.59 -6.39 -11.97
C PRO A 112 6.55 -7.28 -11.18
N HIS A 113 7.05 -6.80 -10.05
CA HIS A 113 7.87 -7.63 -9.15
C HIS A 113 7.01 -8.62 -8.34
N VAL A 114 5.78 -8.19 -8.03
CA VAL A 114 4.75 -8.97 -7.34
C VAL A 114 3.47 -8.93 -8.17
N LEU A 115 2.98 -10.09 -8.58
CA LEU A 115 1.71 -10.22 -9.30
C LEU A 115 0.66 -10.91 -8.42
N ILE A 116 -0.38 -10.19 -8.01
CA ILE A 116 -1.58 -10.80 -7.43
C ILE A 116 -2.57 -11.04 -8.56
N GLY A 117 -2.69 -12.30 -8.98
CA GLY A 117 -3.57 -12.69 -10.08
C GLY A 117 -5.06 -12.58 -9.76
N LYS A 118 -5.87 -12.70 -10.81
CA LYS A 118 -7.34 -12.65 -10.71
C LYS A 118 -7.89 -13.65 -9.70
N ASN A 119 -8.94 -13.25 -9.00
CA ASN A 119 -9.65 -14.08 -8.01
C ASN A 119 -8.78 -14.58 -6.85
N CYS A 120 -7.60 -14.00 -6.63
CA CYS A 120 -6.75 -14.27 -5.47
C CYS A 120 -7.04 -13.24 -4.38
N LEU A 121 -7.12 -13.70 -3.14
CA LEU A 121 -7.22 -12.89 -1.93
C LEU A 121 -5.95 -13.12 -1.11
N VAL A 122 -5.03 -12.16 -1.19
CA VAL A 122 -3.80 -12.15 -0.39
C VAL A 122 -4.06 -11.31 0.85
N TYR A 123 -3.92 -11.86 2.04
CA TYR A 123 -4.30 -11.16 3.27
C TYR A 123 -3.48 -11.58 4.46
N ASN A 124 -3.29 -10.65 5.40
CA ASN A 124 -2.34 -10.77 6.49
C ASN A 124 -1.00 -11.32 5.99
N ALA A 125 -0.55 -10.88 4.83
CA ALA A 125 0.65 -11.39 4.19
C ALA A 125 1.83 -10.47 4.49
N PRO A 126 3.01 -11.00 4.87
CA PRO A 126 4.19 -10.16 5.05
C PRO A 126 4.63 -9.54 3.71
N MET A 127 5.05 -8.28 3.75
CA MET A 127 5.66 -7.56 2.62
C MET A 127 6.70 -6.58 3.17
N SER A 128 7.87 -7.12 3.51
CA SER A 128 9.05 -6.33 3.82
C SER A 128 10.09 -6.55 2.72
N ILE A 129 10.25 -5.58 1.82
CA ILE A 129 11.05 -5.74 0.60
C ILE A 129 11.92 -4.53 0.32
N HIS A 130 13.07 -4.77 -0.32
CA HIS A 130 13.95 -3.74 -0.86
C HIS A 130 13.96 -3.86 -2.38
N VAL A 131 13.50 -2.82 -3.06
CA VAL A 131 13.40 -2.77 -4.52
C VAL A 131 14.45 -1.81 -5.05
N PHE A 132 15.43 -2.34 -5.77
CA PHE A 132 16.36 -1.57 -6.58
C PHE A 132 15.86 -1.55 -8.01
N ARG A 133 15.58 -0.36 -8.55
CA ARG A 133 14.95 -0.19 -9.85
C ARG A 133 15.76 0.71 -10.77
N GLY A 134 16.08 0.16 -11.94
CA GLY A 134 16.77 0.91 -13.00
C GLY A 134 15.85 1.87 -13.76
N LEU A 135 15.77 1.69 -15.08
CA LEU A 135 15.03 2.56 -16.00
C LEU A 135 13.62 2.05 -16.35
N SER A 136 13.13 0.98 -15.70
CA SER A 136 11.79 0.43 -15.97
C SER A 136 10.69 1.32 -15.39
N SER A 137 9.56 1.42 -16.10
CA SER A 137 8.34 2.11 -15.70
C SER A 137 7.23 1.18 -15.18
N SER A 138 7.44 -0.14 -15.27
CA SER A 138 6.46 -1.14 -14.81
C SER A 138 6.13 -0.94 -13.32
N PRO A 139 4.95 -1.33 -12.83
CA PRO A 139 4.61 -1.22 -11.41
C PRO A 139 5.49 -2.12 -10.54
N ILE A 140 5.61 -1.83 -9.24
CA ILE A 140 6.24 -2.77 -8.28
C ILE A 140 5.29 -3.94 -8.00
N ILE A 141 4.02 -3.63 -7.73
CA ILE A 141 2.96 -4.60 -7.48
C ILE A 141 1.84 -4.41 -8.51
N GLN A 142 1.43 -5.49 -9.17
CA GLN A 142 0.20 -5.53 -9.94
C GLN A 142 -0.88 -6.30 -9.17
N HIS A 143 -2.00 -5.64 -8.91
CA HIS A 143 -3.09 -6.20 -8.11
C HIS A 143 -4.35 -6.37 -8.97
N ASP A 144 -4.51 -7.58 -9.51
CA ASP A 144 -5.71 -8.01 -10.25
C ASP A 144 -6.64 -8.89 -9.39
N GLY A 145 -6.28 -9.07 -8.12
CA GLY A 145 -6.97 -9.89 -7.14
C GLY A 145 -8.29 -9.32 -6.62
N LEU A 146 -8.78 -9.93 -5.54
CA LEU A 146 -10.04 -9.55 -4.91
C LEU A 146 -9.87 -8.25 -4.10
N PRO A 147 -10.93 -7.41 -4.03
CA PRO A 147 -10.97 -6.29 -3.10
C PRO A 147 -10.72 -6.78 -1.67
N ARG A 148 -10.04 -5.97 -0.85
CA ARG A 148 -9.59 -6.27 0.54
C ARG A 148 -8.28 -7.06 0.69
N SER A 149 -7.59 -7.36 -0.40
CA SER A 149 -6.22 -7.87 -0.31
C SER A 149 -5.33 -6.88 0.44
N ASN A 150 -4.47 -7.41 1.31
CA ASN A 150 -3.60 -6.61 2.16
C ASN A 150 -2.27 -7.29 2.47
N PHE A 151 -1.25 -6.45 2.62
CA PHE A 151 0.03 -6.84 3.16
C PHE A 151 0.33 -6.08 4.46
N TYR A 152 1.29 -6.57 5.24
CA TYR A 152 1.91 -5.81 6.33
C TYR A 152 3.43 -5.80 6.19
N GLY A 153 4.08 -4.68 6.51
CA GLY A 153 5.54 -4.55 6.44
C GLY A 153 6.03 -3.21 5.90
N ILE A 154 7.31 -3.17 5.51
CA ILE A 154 7.97 -1.97 5.00
C ILE A 154 8.49 -2.22 3.58
N ILE A 155 8.09 -1.36 2.64
CA ILE A 155 8.59 -1.39 1.27
C ILE A 155 9.63 -0.29 1.10
N THR A 156 10.87 -0.65 0.85
CA THR A 156 11.94 0.29 0.52
C THR A 156 12.15 0.30 -0.99
N VAL A 157 12.19 1.47 -1.60
CA VAL A 157 12.36 1.67 -3.05
C VAL A 157 13.54 2.60 -3.31
N GLU A 158 14.51 2.10 -4.07
CA GLU A 158 15.58 2.88 -4.67
C GLU A 158 15.40 2.83 -6.18
N LYS A 159 15.32 4.00 -6.84
CA LYS A 159 15.13 4.06 -8.30
C LYS A 159 15.92 5.19 -8.95
N HIS A 160 16.14 5.08 -10.27
CA HIS A 160 16.69 6.22 -11.01
C HIS A 160 15.73 7.43 -11.01
N PRO A 161 16.25 8.68 -10.96
CA PRO A 161 15.42 9.86 -10.69
C PRO A 161 14.35 10.18 -11.74
N LYS A 162 14.56 9.80 -13.00
CA LYS A 162 13.84 10.36 -14.15
C LYS A 162 12.47 9.71 -14.46
N ASN A 163 12.17 8.54 -13.91
CA ASN A 163 10.94 7.81 -14.23
C ASN A 163 9.96 7.81 -13.05
N THR A 164 8.69 8.03 -13.37
CA THR A 164 7.58 7.78 -12.44
C THR A 164 7.23 6.30 -12.46
N ILE A 165 7.07 5.72 -11.27
CA ILE A 165 6.78 4.30 -11.10
C ILE A 165 5.60 4.18 -10.16
N ASP A 166 4.63 3.33 -10.49
CA ASP A 166 3.54 3.01 -9.59
C ASP A 166 4.00 1.96 -8.57
N LEU A 167 3.77 2.22 -7.28
CA LEU A 167 3.94 1.20 -6.24
C LEU A 167 2.94 0.05 -6.48
N VAL A 168 1.69 0.40 -6.77
CA VAL A 168 0.60 -0.55 -7.06
C VAL A 168 -0.12 -0.09 -8.31
N SER A 169 -0.40 -1.03 -9.23
CA SER A 169 -1.32 -0.85 -10.35
C SER A 169 -2.53 -1.79 -10.22
N GLY A 170 -3.58 -1.53 -11.02
CA GLY A 170 -4.82 -2.32 -10.99
C GLY A 170 -5.79 -1.87 -9.89
N GLY A 171 -6.20 -2.83 -9.06
CA GLY A 171 -7.09 -2.62 -7.91
C GLY A 171 -6.39 -1.98 -6.72
N VAL A 172 -7.17 -1.38 -5.80
CA VAL A 172 -6.63 -0.80 -4.56
C VAL A 172 -6.06 -1.90 -3.66
N LEU A 173 -4.86 -1.69 -3.13
CA LEU A 173 -4.18 -2.57 -2.20
C LEU A 173 -3.96 -1.88 -0.85
N TYR A 174 -4.26 -2.58 0.24
CA TYR A 174 -4.03 -2.08 1.60
C TYR A 174 -2.65 -2.53 2.09
N ILE A 175 -1.89 -1.59 2.65
CA ILE A 175 -0.58 -1.88 3.23
C ILE A 175 -0.60 -1.42 4.68
N VAL A 176 -0.53 -2.39 5.60
CA VAL A 176 -0.35 -2.13 7.02
C VAL A 176 1.13 -1.90 7.29
N GLY A 177 1.56 -0.65 7.22
CA GLY A 177 2.97 -0.28 7.32
C GLY A 177 3.33 0.94 6.48
N SER A 178 4.55 0.97 5.96
CA SER A 178 5.14 2.18 5.37
C SER A 178 5.88 1.90 4.06
N VAL A 179 6.06 2.95 3.27
CA VAL A 179 6.98 2.97 2.12
C VAL A 179 8.10 3.97 2.40
N VAL A 180 9.32 3.60 2.03
CA VAL A 180 10.50 4.48 2.06
C VAL A 180 11.03 4.56 0.64
N CYS A 181 11.12 5.76 0.07
CA CYS A 181 11.60 5.95 -1.31
C CYS A 181 12.72 6.99 -1.33
N LEU A 182 13.89 6.61 -1.87
CA LEU A 182 15.06 7.50 -2.02
C LEU A 182 15.06 8.24 -3.36
N SER A 183 13.89 8.71 -3.82
CA SER A 183 13.75 9.59 -4.98
C SER A 183 12.33 10.15 -5.11
N GLU A 184 12.18 11.24 -5.83
CA GLU A 184 10.90 11.77 -6.30
C GLU A 184 10.29 10.83 -7.35
N ASN A 185 8.98 10.86 -7.58
CA ASN A 185 8.26 10.10 -8.63
C ASN A 185 7.90 8.63 -8.30
N LEU A 186 7.62 8.29 -7.04
CA LEU A 186 6.88 7.06 -6.71
C LEU A 186 5.39 7.39 -6.55
N ALA A 187 4.55 6.87 -7.43
CA ALA A 187 3.11 7.06 -7.35
C ALA A 187 2.46 5.97 -6.47
N THR A 188 1.60 6.40 -5.55
CA THR A 188 0.95 5.54 -4.54
C THR A 188 -0.57 5.57 -4.64
N THR A 189 -1.11 6.01 -5.78
CA THR A 189 -2.55 6.30 -5.98
C THR A 189 -3.49 5.09 -5.78
N LYS A 190 -2.98 3.86 -5.99
CA LYS A 190 -3.72 2.61 -5.76
C LYS A 190 -3.35 1.93 -4.43
N THR A 191 -2.67 2.64 -3.54
CA THR A 191 -2.24 2.13 -2.23
C THR A 191 -2.95 2.87 -1.11
N VAL A 192 -3.47 2.12 -0.14
CA VAL A 192 -3.96 2.68 1.13
C VAL A 192 -3.02 2.24 2.24
N PHE A 193 -2.17 3.16 2.69
CA PHE A 193 -1.31 2.93 3.85
C PHE A 193 -2.12 3.07 5.13
N CYS A 194 -2.04 2.09 6.02
CA CYS A 194 -2.82 2.05 7.24
C CYS A 194 -2.02 1.51 8.44
N SER A 195 -2.39 1.94 9.63
CA SER A 195 -1.82 1.45 10.90
C SER A 195 -2.64 0.30 11.48
N ARG A 196 -3.88 0.14 10.99
CA ARG A 196 -4.81 -0.93 11.34
C ARG A 196 -5.64 -1.29 10.13
N PHE A 197 -5.87 -2.59 9.95
CA PHE A 197 -6.76 -3.15 8.93
C PHE A 197 -7.61 -4.27 9.52
N GLN A 198 -8.86 -4.36 9.08
CA GLN A 198 -9.79 -5.43 9.41
C GLN A 198 -10.71 -5.67 8.21
N ALA A 199 -10.78 -6.93 7.75
CA ALA A 199 -11.81 -7.38 6.82
C ALA A 199 -13.01 -7.94 7.60
N ASN A 200 -14.22 -7.62 7.18
CA ASN A 200 -15.46 -8.09 7.79
C ASN A 200 -16.05 -9.27 7.00
N SER A 201 -16.96 -10.01 7.64
CA SER A 201 -17.64 -11.17 7.04
C SER A 201 -18.54 -10.81 5.86
N ASP A 202 -19.02 -9.57 5.80
CA ASP A 202 -19.82 -9.03 4.69
C ASP A 202 -18.97 -8.54 3.50
N GLY A 203 -17.65 -8.68 3.57
CA GLY A 203 -16.72 -8.24 2.53
C GLY A 203 -16.25 -6.79 2.66
N SER A 204 -16.81 -6.00 3.58
CA SER A 204 -16.36 -4.63 3.84
C SER A 204 -15.02 -4.61 4.61
N VAL A 205 -14.36 -3.46 4.62
CA VAL A 205 -13.10 -3.25 5.35
C VAL A 205 -13.21 -2.08 6.31
N ASN A 206 -12.56 -2.21 7.47
CA ASN A 206 -12.33 -1.14 8.42
C ASN A 206 -10.82 -0.91 8.54
N TYR A 207 -10.35 0.30 8.30
CA TYR A 207 -8.92 0.63 8.42
C TYR A 207 -8.71 2.00 9.04
N ILE A 208 -7.51 2.24 9.57
CA ILE A 208 -7.04 3.56 9.99
C ILE A 208 -5.91 3.93 9.05
N ARG A 209 -6.13 4.93 8.18
CA ARG A 209 -5.07 5.42 7.29
C ARG A 209 -3.90 5.94 8.13
N ASN A 210 -2.67 5.80 7.64
CA ASN A 210 -1.52 6.40 8.30
C ASN A 210 -1.69 7.91 8.43
N PRO A 211 -1.19 8.53 9.51
CA PRO A 211 -1.11 9.98 9.60
C PRO A 211 -0.32 10.57 8.43
N ALA A 212 -0.69 11.77 8.03
CA ALA A 212 0.00 12.51 6.97
C ALA A 212 0.38 13.89 7.49
N SER A 213 1.56 14.37 7.11
CA SER A 213 1.97 15.77 7.28
C SER A 213 2.29 16.31 5.90
N LEU A 214 1.56 17.35 5.50
CA LEU A 214 1.66 17.96 4.18
C LEU A 214 2.03 19.42 4.37
N SER A 215 2.91 19.96 3.52
CA SER A 215 3.31 21.36 3.60
C SER A 215 3.56 21.93 2.21
N GLY A 216 3.39 23.25 2.07
CA GLY A 216 3.66 23.93 0.82
C GLY A 216 3.56 25.45 0.93
N THR A 217 3.47 26.10 -0.22
CA THR A 217 3.29 27.55 -0.38
C THR A 217 2.00 27.85 -1.12
N PHE A 218 1.52 29.08 -1.04
CA PHE A 218 0.32 29.53 -1.76
C PHE A 218 0.62 30.14 -3.14
N GLU A 219 1.85 30.07 -3.66
CA GLU A 219 2.37 30.76 -4.86
C GLU A 219 1.39 31.70 -5.61
N GLN A 220 0.53 31.16 -6.48
CA GLN A 220 -0.38 31.91 -7.36
C GLN A 220 -1.87 31.64 -7.07
N THR A 221 -2.21 30.82 -6.09
CA THR A 221 -3.60 30.49 -5.76
C THR A 221 -3.91 30.84 -4.32
N ASP A 222 -5.10 31.37 -4.10
CA ASP A 222 -5.60 31.62 -2.74
C ASP A 222 -6.13 30.33 -2.10
N SER A 223 -6.17 29.21 -2.83
CA SER A 223 -6.56 27.91 -2.29
C SER A 223 -5.75 26.77 -2.92
N VAL A 224 -5.48 25.74 -2.12
CA VAL A 224 -4.73 24.55 -2.51
C VAL A 224 -5.46 23.31 -2.00
N ASP A 225 -5.69 22.34 -2.89
CA ASP A 225 -6.19 21.02 -2.52
C ASP A 225 -5.07 20.24 -1.81
N VAL A 226 -5.36 19.79 -0.60
CA VAL A 226 -4.38 19.13 0.28
C VAL A 226 -4.53 17.63 0.20
N ILE A 227 -5.74 17.12 0.42
CA ILE A 227 -5.99 15.69 0.42
C ILE A 227 -7.46 15.38 0.12
N LYS A 228 -7.67 14.27 -0.60
CA LYS A 228 -8.97 13.64 -0.75
C LYS A 228 -9.18 12.54 0.28
N PHE A 229 -10.23 12.66 1.05
CA PHE A 229 -10.77 11.64 1.94
C PHE A 229 -11.56 10.61 1.13
N ASN A 230 -11.49 9.35 1.54
CA ASN A 230 -12.38 8.30 1.03
C ASN A 230 -13.70 8.29 1.82
N SER A 231 -14.75 7.73 1.24
CA SER A 231 -16.00 7.47 1.95
C SER A 231 -15.75 6.69 3.26
N GLY A 232 -16.37 7.14 4.34
CA GLY A 232 -16.19 6.61 5.69
C GLY A 232 -15.01 7.22 6.47
N GLU A 233 -14.05 7.88 5.84
CA GLU A 233 -12.88 8.37 6.57
C GLU A 233 -13.21 9.53 7.51
N SER A 234 -12.53 9.54 8.65
CA SER A 234 -12.59 10.64 9.62
C SER A 234 -11.20 10.93 10.18
N ALA A 235 -10.90 12.20 10.42
CA ALA A 235 -9.61 12.63 10.93
C ALA A 235 -9.70 13.90 11.77
N PHE A 236 -8.76 14.04 12.71
CA PHE A 236 -8.37 15.33 13.25
C PHE A 236 -7.34 15.96 12.32
N ILE A 237 -7.53 17.23 11.99
CA ILE A 237 -6.69 17.99 11.06
C ILE A 237 -6.20 19.23 11.77
N ASP A 238 -4.89 19.37 11.90
CA ASP A 238 -4.23 20.56 12.40
C ASP A 238 -3.63 21.34 11.23
N VAL A 239 -4.13 22.55 11.00
CA VAL A 239 -3.68 23.43 9.94
C VAL A 239 -2.90 24.58 10.55
N SER A 240 -1.70 24.82 10.05
CA SER A 240 -0.88 25.99 10.37
C SER A 240 -0.57 26.77 9.10
N ILE A 241 -0.88 28.07 9.10
CA ILE A 241 -0.52 29.01 8.04
C ILE A 241 0.49 30.01 8.61
N MET A 242 1.61 30.16 7.92
CA MET A 242 2.74 30.98 8.34
C MET A 242 2.84 32.23 7.47
N SER A 243 2.92 33.39 8.13
CA SER A 243 3.17 34.70 7.53
C SER A 243 4.25 35.46 8.30
N PRO A 244 4.78 36.58 7.75
CA PRO A 244 5.68 37.46 8.51
C PRO A 244 5.06 38.05 9.78
N ALA A 245 3.73 38.15 9.86
CA ALA A 245 3.01 38.67 11.02
C ALA A 245 2.81 37.63 12.13
N GLY A 246 2.94 36.33 11.83
CA GLY A 246 2.81 35.25 12.80
C GLY A 246 2.37 33.91 12.19
N ILE A 247 1.96 33.00 13.07
CA ILE A 247 1.42 31.69 12.70
C ILE A 247 -0.06 31.65 13.11
N GLU A 248 -0.92 31.37 12.14
CA GLU A 248 -2.33 31.07 12.37
C GLU A 248 -2.50 29.56 12.41
N ARG A 249 -3.11 29.03 13.47
CA ARG A 249 -3.28 27.59 13.66
C ARG A 249 -4.72 27.22 14.01
N LYS A 250 -5.18 26.07 13.51
CA LYS A 250 -6.54 25.58 13.73
C LYS A 250 -6.60 24.05 13.74
N LEU A 251 -7.27 23.51 14.75
CA LEU A 251 -7.59 22.09 14.84
C LEU A 251 -9.08 21.86 14.54
N VAL A 252 -9.36 21.07 13.50
CA VAL A 252 -10.71 20.70 13.07
C VAL A 252 -10.88 19.19 13.05
N PHE A 253 -12.13 18.74 13.07
CA PHE A 253 -12.49 17.36 12.82
C PHE A 253 -13.25 17.27 11.50
N ALA A 254 -12.79 16.39 10.61
CA ALA A 254 -13.48 16.08 9.36
C ALA A 254 -13.97 14.63 9.36
N ALA A 255 -15.14 14.40 8.77
CA ALA A 255 -15.69 13.07 8.56
C ALA A 255 -16.40 13.01 7.21
N VAL A 256 -16.25 11.91 6.48
CA VAL A 256 -16.97 11.60 5.24
C VAL A 256 -17.87 10.40 5.49
N ASP A 257 -19.15 10.52 5.15
CA ASP A 257 -20.09 9.40 5.22
C ASP A 257 -19.81 8.36 4.12
N ARG A 258 -20.69 7.36 4.00
CA ARG A 258 -20.59 6.32 2.97
C ARG A 258 -20.82 6.81 1.55
N ASP A 259 -21.70 7.78 1.41
CA ASP A 259 -22.14 8.32 0.14
C ASP A 259 -21.15 9.38 -0.39
N GLY A 260 -20.08 9.61 0.36
CA GLY A 260 -19.03 10.57 0.03
C GLY A 260 -19.39 11.99 0.43
N ASN A 261 -20.42 12.19 1.25
CA ASN A 261 -20.75 13.50 1.80
C ASN A 261 -20.05 13.67 3.13
N GLY A 262 -19.17 14.66 3.17
CA GLY A 262 -18.41 14.95 4.36
C GLY A 262 -18.74 16.30 4.97
N MET A 263 -18.36 16.40 6.23
CA MET A 263 -18.54 17.57 7.07
C MET A 263 -17.24 17.88 7.80
N ILE A 264 -17.07 19.16 8.12
CA ILE A 264 -15.99 19.67 8.95
C ILE A 264 -16.60 20.35 10.18
N SER A 265 -15.92 20.27 11.31
CA SER A 265 -16.35 20.91 12.55
C SER A 265 -15.16 21.44 13.34
N ASP A 266 -15.37 22.57 14.00
CA ASP A 266 -14.41 23.12 14.95
C ASP A 266 -14.26 22.20 16.16
N THR A 267 -13.02 22.01 16.60
CA THR A 267 -12.76 21.33 17.88
C THR A 267 -12.56 22.35 19.00
N ALA A 268 -13.10 22.06 20.19
CA ALA A 268 -12.79 22.83 21.40
C ALA A 268 -11.36 22.54 21.93
N LEU A 269 -10.64 21.62 21.30
CA LEU A 269 -9.34 21.09 21.73
C LEU A 269 -8.15 21.87 21.15
N SER A 270 -8.40 22.94 20.39
CA SER A 270 -7.33 23.76 19.81
C SER A 270 -6.43 24.36 20.91
N PRO A 271 -5.11 24.12 20.89
CA PRO A 271 -4.19 24.60 21.93
C PRO A 271 -4.04 26.13 21.93
N MET A 272 -4.45 26.80 20.84
CA MET A 272 -4.61 28.25 20.80
C MET A 272 -6.08 28.59 20.60
N LYS A 273 -6.57 29.61 21.34
CA LYS A 273 -7.84 30.28 21.02
C LYS A 273 -7.70 30.99 19.68
N SER A 274 -7.89 30.26 18.59
CA SER A 274 -8.03 30.85 17.27
C SER A 274 -9.27 31.76 17.29
N LYS A 275 -9.07 33.04 16.98
CA LYS A 275 -10.16 34.01 16.80
C LYS A 275 -10.85 33.87 15.43
N LEU A 276 -10.35 32.96 14.57
CA LEU A 276 -10.81 32.75 13.21
C LEU A 276 -11.73 31.52 13.14
N ALA A 277 -12.86 31.67 12.43
CA ALA A 277 -13.70 30.55 12.05
C ALA A 277 -12.92 29.60 11.11
N HIS A 278 -13.16 28.28 11.16
CA HIS A 278 -12.45 27.35 10.28
C HIS A 278 -12.64 27.67 8.79
N ASP A 279 -13.82 28.17 8.42
CA ASP A 279 -14.18 28.54 7.05
C ASP A 279 -13.28 29.64 6.43
N SER A 280 -12.51 30.37 7.24
CA SER A 280 -11.58 31.39 6.71
C SER A 280 -10.27 30.83 6.17
N ILE A 281 -9.94 29.58 6.50
CA ILE A 281 -8.66 28.94 6.18
C ILE A 281 -8.80 27.50 5.66
N ILE A 282 -9.98 26.89 5.82
CA ILE A 282 -10.23 25.52 5.40
C ILE A 282 -11.54 25.49 4.61
N SER A 283 -11.51 24.79 3.48
CA SER A 283 -12.68 24.39 2.72
C SER A 283 -12.74 22.87 2.67
N PHE A 284 -13.94 22.31 2.86
CA PHE A 284 -14.17 20.88 2.76
C PHE A 284 -15.33 20.58 1.82
N ASN A 285 -15.01 20.34 0.55
CA ASN A 285 -16.02 20.03 -0.47
C ASN A 285 -16.22 18.52 -0.58
N LYS A 286 -17.24 18.01 0.12
CA LYS A 286 -17.65 16.60 0.22
C LYS A 286 -16.56 15.68 0.77
N SER A 287 -15.45 15.56 0.08
CA SER A 287 -14.32 14.71 0.45
C SER A 287 -12.97 15.39 0.23
N MET A 288 -12.92 16.54 -0.42
CA MET A 288 -11.68 17.26 -0.68
C MET A 288 -11.42 18.27 0.42
N LEU A 289 -10.30 18.13 1.13
CA LEU A 289 -9.77 19.14 2.01
C LEU A 289 -8.90 20.10 1.20
N SER A 290 -9.28 21.37 1.22
CA SER A 290 -8.50 22.46 0.65
C SER A 290 -8.20 23.46 1.76
N ILE A 291 -7.04 24.09 1.68
CA ILE A 291 -6.69 25.22 2.54
C ILE A 291 -6.81 26.51 1.74
N THR A 292 -7.18 27.57 2.42
CA THR A 292 -7.38 28.89 1.84
C THR A 292 -6.46 29.89 2.53
N ARG A 293 -5.90 30.80 1.75
CA ARG A 293 -5.04 31.86 2.22
C ARG A 293 -5.90 32.89 2.97
N PRO A 294 -5.70 33.09 4.30
CA PRO A 294 -6.51 34.01 5.10
C PRO A 294 -6.24 35.48 4.79
N SER A 295 -5.03 35.79 4.33
CA SER A 295 -4.53 37.14 4.07
C SER A 295 -3.44 37.14 3.00
N SER A 296 -3.22 38.26 2.30
CA SER A 296 -2.26 38.36 1.20
C SER A 296 -0.79 38.08 1.60
N ASP A 297 -0.48 38.10 2.89
CA ASP A 297 0.85 37.86 3.45
C ASP A 297 1.08 36.39 3.88
N GLY A 298 0.05 35.55 3.92
CA GLY A 298 0.18 34.11 4.19
C GLY A 298 0.97 33.42 3.08
N ARG A 299 2.15 32.87 3.40
CA ARG A 299 3.08 32.32 2.38
C ARG A 299 3.15 30.82 2.38
N GLN A 300 3.15 30.21 3.56
CA GLN A 300 3.40 28.79 3.75
C GLN A 300 2.31 28.15 4.60
N TRP A 301 2.10 26.87 4.40
CA TRP A 301 1.12 26.09 5.11
C TRP A 301 1.68 24.73 5.49
N ILE A 302 1.18 24.20 6.62
CA ILE A 302 1.41 22.84 7.10
C ILE A 302 0.04 22.29 7.52
N VAL A 303 -0.24 21.05 7.12
CA VAL A 303 -1.45 20.31 7.48
C VAL A 303 -1.05 18.95 8.02
N ASP A 304 -1.27 18.75 9.32
CA ASP A 304 -1.10 17.46 9.99
C ASP A 304 -2.46 16.76 10.12
N ILE A 305 -2.54 15.52 9.67
CA ILE A 305 -3.78 14.75 9.58
C ILE A 305 -3.60 13.47 10.38
N SER A 306 -4.43 13.31 11.41
CA SER A 306 -4.50 12.11 12.24
C SER A 306 -5.84 11.41 12.00
N PHE A 307 -5.82 10.38 11.18
CA PHE A 307 -7.00 9.55 10.91
C PHE A 307 -7.39 8.75 12.14
N VAL A 308 -8.69 8.64 12.40
CA VAL A 308 -9.23 7.89 13.53
C VAL A 308 -10.08 6.73 13.04
N ALA A 309 -9.96 5.57 13.69
CA ALA A 309 -10.88 4.46 13.48
C ALA A 309 -12.27 4.87 13.95
N SER A 310 -13.25 4.59 13.11
CA SER A 310 -14.64 4.64 13.54
C SER A 310 -15.33 3.33 13.16
N ARG A 311 -15.66 2.53 14.19
CA ARG A 311 -16.71 1.50 14.12
C ARG A 311 -18.09 2.13 13.83
N LEU A 312 -18.17 3.47 13.92
CA LEU A 312 -19.35 4.31 13.79
C LEU A 312 -19.57 4.85 12.36
N GLN A 313 -18.77 4.43 11.37
CA GLN A 313 -19.02 4.67 9.94
C GLN A 313 -20.40 4.13 9.49
N TYR A 314 -21.09 3.36 10.34
CA TYR A 314 -22.39 2.72 10.12
C TYR A 314 -23.57 3.43 10.81
N SER A 315 -23.36 4.51 11.57
CA SER A 315 -24.41 5.11 12.41
C SER A 315 -24.64 6.61 12.24
N MET A 316 -24.12 7.26 11.18
CA MET A 316 -24.64 8.58 10.79
C MET A 316 -25.98 8.35 10.08
N LYS A 317 -27.04 8.18 10.90
CA LYS A 317 -28.43 8.37 10.48
C LYS A 317 -28.81 9.83 10.66
#